data_AF-A0A6N6KU62-F1
#
_entry.id   AF-A0A6N6KU62-F1
#
_cell.length_a   1.000
_cell.length_b   1.000
_cell.length_c   1.000
_cell.angle_alpha   90.00
_cell.angle_beta   90.00
_cell.angle_gamma   90.00
#
_symmetry.space_group_name_H-M   'P 1'
#
loop_
_entity.id
_entity.type
_entity.pdbx_description
1 polymer ?
#
loop_
_entity_poly.entity_id
_entity_poly.type
_entity_poly.pdbx_seq_one_letter_code
_entity_poly.pdbx_strand_id
1 'polypeptide(L)'
;MSQDNIANAIREIETSGGFAIFLADEGKNYYMQVSIQANQSQVYGEAVGNGFLADDTQLSSEALSRLEELGWSLSGSAQSNYSQIWEGVSANVVAKALAITLQEVYGWNGSSELGITVERD
;
A
#
# COMPACT_ATOMS: atom_id res chain seq x y z
N MET A 1 12.40 2.88 -10.09
CA MET A 1 12.49 3.22 -8.65
C MET A 1 12.34 1.93 -7.86
N SER A 2 13.27 1.54 -6.97
CA SER A 2 13.32 0.17 -6.43
C SER A 2 12.48 -0.02 -5.16
N GLN A 3 12.19 -1.27 -4.84
CA GLN A 3 11.65 -1.73 -3.53
C GLN A 3 12.38 -1.09 -2.33
N ASP A 4 13.65 -0.70 -2.50
CA ASP A 4 14.44 -0.05 -1.45
C ASP A 4 13.87 1.31 -1.03
N ASN A 5 13.29 2.07 -1.96
CA ASN A 5 12.67 3.36 -1.63
C ASN A 5 11.41 3.16 -0.79
N ILE A 6 10.63 2.12 -1.08
CA ILE A 6 9.47 1.72 -0.27
C ILE A 6 9.94 1.30 1.13
N ALA A 7 10.98 0.48 1.22
CA ALA A 7 11.54 0.05 2.50
C ALA A 7 12.10 1.23 3.32
N ASN A 8 12.75 2.19 2.68
CA ASN A 8 13.28 3.39 3.35
C ASN A 8 12.14 4.25 3.91
N ALA A 9 11.08 4.48 3.15
CA ALA A 9 9.91 5.22 3.62
C ALA A 9 9.27 4.56 4.84
N ILE A 10 9.17 3.22 4.87
CA ILE A 10 8.65 2.49 6.03
C ILE A 10 9.57 2.65 7.24
N ARG A 11 10.90 2.53 7.07
CA ARG A 11 11.87 2.71 8.18
C ARG A 11 11.79 4.11 8.79
N GLU A 12 11.48 5.13 8.00
CA GLU A 12 11.36 6.50 8.48
C GLU A 12 10.21 6.69 9.47
N ILE A 13 9.16 5.86 9.39
CA ILE A 13 8.01 5.92 10.31
C ILE A 13 8.05 4.82 11.39
N GLU A 14 8.89 3.78 11.25
CA GLU A 14 9.04 2.70 12.24
C GLU A 14 9.46 3.22 13.63
N THR A 15 10.23 4.31 13.70
CA THR A 15 10.76 4.82 14.99
C THR A 15 9.86 5.88 15.62
N SER A 16 9.33 6.81 14.83
CA SER A 16 8.52 7.94 15.33
C SER A 16 7.04 7.65 15.36
N GLY A 17 6.56 6.63 14.65
CA GLY A 17 5.17 6.56 14.22
C GLY A 17 4.91 7.49 13.03
N GLY A 18 3.72 7.37 12.45
CA GLY A 18 3.25 8.14 11.30
C GLY A 18 2.75 7.26 10.16
N PHE A 19 2.75 7.81 8.94
CA PHE A 19 2.30 7.11 7.75
C PHE A 19 3.16 7.39 6.52
N ALA A 20 3.15 6.45 5.58
CA ALA A 20 3.76 6.59 4.27
C ALA A 20 2.75 6.20 3.17
N ILE A 21 2.62 7.06 2.16
CA ILE A 21 1.73 6.86 0.99
C ILE A 21 2.58 6.60 -0.24
N PHE A 22 2.17 5.61 -1.02
CA PHE A 22 2.79 5.15 -2.26
C PHE A 22 1.81 5.28 -3.41
N LEU A 23 2.00 6.27 -4.27
CA LEU A 23 1.12 6.62 -5.39
C LEU A 23 1.68 6.03 -6.70
N ALA A 24 1.00 5.02 -7.23
CA ALA A 24 1.36 4.35 -8.48
C ALA A 24 0.92 5.13 -9.72
N ASP A 25 -0.25 5.76 -9.65
CA ASP A 25 -0.84 6.55 -10.74
C ASP A 25 -1.78 7.61 -10.14
N GLU A 26 -1.34 8.87 -10.18
CA GLU A 26 -2.12 10.00 -9.66
C GLU A 26 -3.42 10.21 -10.44
N GLY A 27 -3.39 10.01 -11.76
CA GLY A 27 -4.56 10.19 -12.63
C GLY A 27 -5.67 9.18 -12.36
N LYS A 28 -5.31 8.01 -11.83
CA LYS A 28 -6.27 6.95 -11.45
C LYS A 28 -6.52 6.85 -9.96
N ASN A 29 -5.85 7.66 -9.14
CA ASN A 29 -5.87 7.54 -7.68
C ASN A 29 -5.44 6.15 -7.18
N TYR A 30 -4.46 5.51 -7.86
CA TYR A 30 -3.93 4.22 -7.43
C TYR A 30 -2.86 4.42 -6.38
N TYR A 31 -3.22 4.16 -5.12
CA TYR A 31 -2.29 4.29 -3.99
C TYR A 31 -2.36 3.12 -3.03
N MET A 32 -1.28 2.99 -2.27
CA MET A 32 -1.23 2.20 -1.05
C MET A 32 -0.71 3.09 0.07
N GLN A 33 -1.12 2.84 1.30
CA GLN A 33 -0.54 3.50 2.46
C GLN A 33 -0.17 2.51 3.54
N VAL A 34 0.76 2.89 4.40
CA VAL A 34 1.10 2.17 5.62
C VAL A 34 1.15 3.15 6.76
N SER A 35 0.76 2.69 7.94
CA SER A 35 0.85 3.44 9.18
C SER A 35 1.47 2.56 10.26
N ILE A 36 2.25 3.21 11.13
CA ILE A 36 2.88 2.60 12.30
C ILE A 36 2.61 3.54 13.47
N GLN A 37 2.12 3.00 14.58
CA GLN A 37 2.02 3.78 15.82
C GLN A 37 3.37 3.82 16.52
N ALA A 38 3.71 4.94 17.15
CA ALA A 38 4.94 5.08 17.91
C ALA A 38 5.12 3.94 18.93
N ASN A 39 6.30 3.30 18.94
CA ASN A 39 6.65 2.17 19.79
C ASN A 39 5.83 0.88 19.55
N GLN A 40 5.15 0.73 18.42
CA GLN A 40 4.51 -0.53 18.02
C GLN A 40 5.33 -1.22 16.91
N SER A 41 5.34 -2.56 16.93
CA SER A 41 5.90 -3.39 15.85
C SER A 41 4.88 -3.73 14.76
N GLN A 42 3.65 -3.27 14.93
CA GLN A 42 2.55 -3.50 14.01
C GLN A 42 2.56 -2.45 12.90
N VAL A 43 2.52 -2.94 11.67
CA VAL A 43 2.32 -2.11 10.47
C VAL A 43 0.92 -2.38 9.94
N TYR A 44 0.10 -1.34 9.85
CA TYR A 44 -1.21 -1.40 9.21
C TYR A 44 -1.10 -0.81 7.81
N GLY A 45 -1.35 -1.62 6.79
CA GLY A 45 -1.40 -1.20 5.41
C GLY A 45 -2.81 -1.06 4.89
N GLU A 46 -2.99 -0.15 3.94
CA GLU A 46 -4.18 -0.04 3.10
C GLU A 46 -3.81 -0.05 1.62
N ALA A 47 -4.67 -0.69 0.83
CA ALA A 47 -4.64 -0.69 -0.62
C ALA A 47 -5.99 -0.15 -1.13
N VAL A 48 -5.96 0.82 -2.04
CA VAL A 48 -7.18 1.47 -2.52
C VAL A 48 -8.12 0.47 -3.20
N GLY A 49 -9.40 0.49 -2.80
CA GLY A 49 -10.47 -0.29 -3.41
C GLY A 49 -11.37 0.55 -4.33
N ASN A 50 -12.26 -0.11 -5.08
CA ASN A 50 -13.14 0.56 -6.05
C ASN A 50 -14.06 1.65 -5.48
N GLY A 51 -14.29 1.65 -4.16
CA GLY A 51 -15.04 2.72 -3.49
C GLY A 51 -14.45 4.12 -3.62
N PHE A 52 -13.16 4.21 -3.93
CA PHE A 52 -12.42 5.48 -4.02
C PHE A 52 -11.88 5.76 -5.42
N LEU A 53 -12.30 4.98 -6.42
CA LEU A 53 -11.86 5.07 -7.81
C LEU A 53 -13.01 5.56 -8.68
N ALA A 54 -12.68 6.33 -9.73
CA ALA A 54 -13.66 6.69 -10.75
C ALA A 54 -14.11 5.43 -11.53
N ASP A 55 -15.32 5.47 -12.09
CA ASP A 55 -15.93 4.31 -12.77
C ASP A 55 -15.05 3.75 -13.90
N ASP A 56 -14.33 4.61 -14.62
CA ASP A 56 -13.43 4.24 -15.73
C ASP A 56 -12.04 3.78 -15.27
N THR A 57 -11.74 3.88 -13.98
CA THR A 57 -10.48 3.46 -13.36
C THR A 57 -10.70 2.39 -12.28
N GLN A 58 -11.88 1.79 -12.19
CA GLN A 58 -12.12 0.71 -11.24
C GLN A 58 -11.25 -0.51 -11.56
N LEU A 59 -10.77 -1.16 -10.50
CA LEU A 59 -10.10 -2.45 -10.56
C LEU A 59 -11.08 -3.50 -11.09
N SER A 60 -10.59 -4.38 -11.96
CA SER A 60 -11.36 -5.51 -12.45
C SER A 60 -11.58 -6.55 -11.34
N SER A 61 -12.51 -7.49 -11.57
CA SER A 61 -12.72 -8.63 -10.68
C SER A 61 -11.44 -9.42 -10.42
N GLU A 62 -10.59 -9.56 -11.43
CA GLU A 62 -9.31 -10.27 -11.33
C GLU A 62 -8.32 -9.53 -10.44
N ALA A 63 -8.21 -8.20 -10.58
CA ALA A 63 -7.34 -7.38 -9.75
C ALA A 63 -7.80 -7.37 -8.27
N LEU A 64 -9.12 -7.33 -8.03
CA LEU A 64 -9.69 -7.45 -6.68
C LEU A 64 -9.44 -8.83 -6.07
N SER A 65 -9.63 -9.90 -6.84
CA SER A 65 -9.31 -11.26 -6.40
C SER A 65 -7.83 -11.40 -6.09
N ARG A 66 -6.97 -10.73 -6.88
CA ARG A 66 -5.53 -10.74 -6.66
C ARG A 66 -5.12 -10.03 -5.36
N LEU A 67 -5.78 -8.93 -4.99
CA LEU A 67 -5.57 -8.31 -3.67
C LEU A 67 -5.80 -9.32 -2.54
N GLU A 68 -6.92 -10.05 -2.60
CA GLU A 68 -7.27 -11.06 -1.59
C GLU A 68 -6.24 -12.19 -1.52
N GLU A 69 -5.79 -12.70 -2.67
CA GLU A 69 -4.73 -13.72 -2.75
C GLU A 69 -3.39 -13.26 -2.17
N LEU A 70 -3.08 -11.96 -2.28
CA LEU A 70 -1.88 -11.34 -1.71
C LEU A 70 -1.99 -11.10 -0.20
N GLY A 71 -3.14 -11.43 0.41
CA GLY A 71 -3.39 -11.36 1.84
C GLY A 71 -4.05 -10.06 2.29
N TRP A 72 -4.52 -9.23 1.36
CA TRP A 72 -5.32 -8.07 1.68
C TRP A 72 -6.76 -8.47 1.97
N SER A 73 -7.39 -7.82 2.95
CA SER A 73 -8.76 -8.10 3.35
C SER A 73 -9.58 -6.82 3.30
N LEU A 74 -10.72 -6.88 2.62
CA LEU A 74 -11.71 -5.81 2.67
C LEU A 74 -12.45 -5.91 4.00
N SER A 75 -12.26 -4.92 4.88
CA SER A 75 -13.04 -4.82 6.11
C SER A 75 -14.15 -3.76 5.93
N GLY A 76 -15.38 -4.17 6.21
CA GLY A 76 -16.56 -3.30 6.08
C GLY A 76 -17.27 -3.41 4.72
N SER A 77 -17.51 -2.26 4.08
CA SER A 77 -18.36 -2.19 2.88
C SER A 77 -17.55 -2.30 1.58
N ALA A 78 -18.22 -2.53 0.45
CA ALA A 78 -17.62 -2.45 -0.88
C ALA A 78 -16.99 -1.07 -1.21
N GLN A 79 -17.28 -0.06 -0.39
CA GLN A 79 -16.72 1.29 -0.51
C GLN A 79 -15.45 1.50 0.35
N SER A 80 -14.94 0.45 1.02
CA SER A 80 -13.74 0.52 1.86
C SER A 80 -12.44 0.28 1.07
N ASN A 81 -11.32 0.69 1.66
CA ASN A 81 -10.00 0.20 1.26
C ASN A 81 -9.81 -1.24 1.71
N TYR A 82 -8.95 -1.95 0.99
CA TYR A 82 -8.42 -3.22 1.47
C TYR A 82 -7.35 -2.97 2.52
N SER A 83 -7.23 -3.86 3.50
CA SER A 83 -6.30 -3.71 4.62
C SER A 83 -5.46 -4.96 4.83
N GLN A 84 -4.24 -4.78 5.32
CA GLN A 84 -3.36 -5.88 5.73
C GLN A 84 -2.57 -5.46 6.97
N ILE A 85 -2.35 -6.39 7.89
CA ILE A 85 -1.58 -6.16 9.11
C ILE A 85 -0.34 -7.04 9.08
N TRP A 86 0.81 -6.45 9.38
CA TRP A 86 2.03 -7.19 9.63
C TRP A 86 2.52 -6.94 11.05
N GLU A 87 2.90 -8.02 11.75
CA GLU A 87 3.37 -7.96 13.14
C GLU A 87 4.81 -8.47 13.23
N GLY A 88 5.71 -7.65 13.75
CA GLY A 88 7.09 -8.07 14.04
C GLY A 88 7.92 -8.45 12.81
N VAL A 89 7.54 -7.97 11.62
CA VAL A 89 8.31 -8.17 10.39
C VAL A 89 9.13 -6.92 10.06
N SER A 90 10.22 -7.09 9.31
CA SER A 90 11.04 -5.95 8.87
C SER A 90 10.35 -5.11 7.78
N ALA A 91 10.67 -3.81 7.70
CA ALA A 91 10.34 -2.94 6.57
C ALA A 91 10.55 -3.58 5.18
N ASN A 92 11.59 -4.40 5.00
CA ASN A 92 11.87 -5.06 3.71
C ASN A 92 10.78 -6.07 3.30
N VAL A 93 10.17 -6.75 4.28
CA VAL A 93 9.11 -7.73 4.04
C VAL A 93 7.83 -6.99 3.63
N VAL A 94 7.47 -5.93 4.37
CA VAL A 94 6.34 -5.07 4.03
C VAL A 94 6.56 -4.44 2.65
N ALA A 95 7.73 -3.85 2.40
CA ALA A 95 8.06 -3.23 1.13
C ALA A 95 7.95 -4.20 -0.06
N LYS A 96 8.34 -5.47 0.13
CA LYS A 96 8.18 -6.50 -0.89
C LYS A 96 6.69 -6.78 -1.18
N ALA A 97 5.87 -6.90 -0.13
CA ALA A 97 4.43 -7.11 -0.29
C ALA A 97 3.77 -5.93 -1.02
N LEU A 98 4.12 -4.69 -0.65
CA LEU A 98 3.65 -3.49 -1.33
C LEU A 98 4.09 -3.45 -2.79
N ALA A 99 5.38 -3.71 -3.08
CA ALA A 99 5.90 -3.70 -4.45
C ALA A 99 5.19 -4.73 -5.35
N ILE A 100 4.93 -5.94 -4.85
CA ILE A 100 4.17 -6.97 -5.57
C ILE A 100 2.74 -6.50 -5.82
N THR A 101 2.08 -5.93 -4.81
CA THR A 101 0.70 -5.43 -4.95
C THR A 101 0.62 -4.29 -5.97
N LEU A 102 1.52 -3.31 -5.88
CA LEU A 102 1.65 -2.22 -6.85
C LEU A 102 1.80 -2.74 -8.28
N GLN A 103 2.61 -3.78 -8.48
CA GLN A 103 2.85 -4.38 -9.79
C GLN A 103 1.64 -5.15 -10.31
N GLU A 104 1.10 -6.06 -9.51
CA GLU A 104 0.12 -7.04 -9.96
C GLU A 104 -1.32 -6.51 -9.98
N VAL A 105 -1.62 -5.48 -9.17
CA VAL A 105 -2.97 -4.92 -9.04
C VAL A 105 -3.06 -3.56 -9.72
N TYR A 106 -2.08 -2.68 -9.47
CA TYR A 106 -2.11 -1.30 -9.96
C TYR A 106 -1.28 -1.08 -11.24
N GLY A 107 -0.63 -2.13 -11.74
CA GLY A 107 0.14 -2.08 -13.00
C GLY A 107 1.42 -1.25 -12.92
N TRP A 108 1.91 -0.93 -11.72
CA TRP A 108 3.20 -0.25 -11.55
C TRP A 108 4.32 -1.12 -12.10
N ASN A 109 5.11 -0.61 -13.04
CA ASN A 109 6.09 -1.44 -13.74
C ASN A 109 7.49 -1.45 -13.09
N GLY A 110 7.65 -0.84 -11.90
CA GLY A 110 8.94 -0.71 -11.21
C GLY A 110 9.92 0.29 -11.83
N SER A 111 9.68 0.73 -13.07
CA SER A 111 10.51 1.69 -13.79
C SER A 111 9.98 3.12 -13.70
N SER A 112 8.65 3.29 -13.59
CA SER A 112 8.06 4.59 -13.32
C SER A 112 8.35 5.05 -11.89
N GLU A 113 8.46 6.37 -11.74
CA GLU A 113 8.58 7.02 -10.44
C GLU A 113 7.30 6.79 -9.64
N LEU A 114 7.47 6.34 -8.40
CA LEU A 114 6.39 6.19 -7.43
C LEU A 114 6.32 7.49 -6.66
N GLY A 115 5.13 8.10 -6.55
CA GLY A 115 4.94 9.21 -5.63
C GLY A 115 5.06 8.69 -4.20
N ILE A 116 6.01 9.19 -3.41
CA ILE A 116 6.18 8.77 -2.02
C ILE A 116 6.00 10.00 -1.12
N THR A 117 5.04 9.92 -0.21
CA THR A 117 4.84 10.91 0.85
C THR A 117 5.05 10.22 2.20
N VAL A 118 5.81 10.86 3.10
CA VAL A 118 6.05 10.37 4.46
C VAL A 118 5.70 11.47 5.45
N GLU A 119 4.87 11.14 6.42
CA GLU A 119 4.51 12.01 7.55
C GLU A 119 4.80 11.28 8.86
N ARG A 120 5.38 11.99 9.82
CA ARG A 120 5.81 11.45 11.12
C ARG A 120 5.00 12.12 12.22
N ASP A 121 4.65 11.35 13.25
CA ASP A 121 3.96 11.85 14.45
C ASP A 121 4.86 12.72 15.34
#